data_AF-A0A921EML8-F1
#
_entry.id   AF-A0A921EML8-F1
#
_cell.length_a   1.000
_cell.length_b   1.000
_cell.length_c   1.000
_cell.angle_alpha   90.00
_cell.angle_beta   90.00
_cell.angle_gamma   90.00
#
_symmetry.space_group_name_H-M   'P 1'
#
loop_
_entity.id
_entity.type
_entity.pdbx_description
1 polymer ?
#
loop_
_entity_poly.entity_id
_entity_poly.type
_entity_poly.pdbx_seq_one_letter_code
_entity_poly.pdbx_strand_id
1 'polypeptide(L)'
;MERVYKNFTGGYSKEKDGKEATHVILTVDEYNKLIKDLKDAQGDKRRAEEKAEKDIRSYKAEANNIISKEREANQKSLEALESDLKGKRVEIDRLNDLNANLSRIMRERANAKRGLKPKKEHNGYLVLDSQQYNYNFHYLIQRRSINYALPCWKVKIQTPYDSSIPFNTIKTDIEKDFLNLFKALGLNRYFQNGLLESKSKDFIDKLWNEDFNFVFRVTYKSNYKTGLWEIELLVRASLTVPENMRIV
;
A
#
# COMPACT_ATOMS: atom_id res chain seq x y z
N MET A 1 -37.26 73.36 -8.38
CA MET A 1 -36.40 73.08 -9.55
C MET A 1 -37.19 73.42 -10.80
N GLU A 2 -36.69 74.34 -11.61
CA GLU A 2 -37.35 74.83 -12.83
C GLU A 2 -36.58 74.37 -14.07
N ARG A 3 -37.25 73.67 -14.99
CA ARG A 3 -36.66 73.21 -16.26
C ARG A 3 -36.80 74.31 -17.31
N VAL A 4 -35.69 74.69 -17.95
CA VAL A 4 -35.63 75.83 -18.87
C VAL A 4 -34.78 75.54 -20.11
N TYR A 5 -34.97 76.32 -21.18
CA TYR A 5 -34.09 76.33 -22.35
C TYR A 5 -33.51 77.72 -22.60
N LYS A 6 -32.37 77.80 -23.30
CA LYS A 6 -31.72 79.07 -23.65
C LYS A 6 -32.39 79.71 -24.86
N ASN A 7 -32.75 80.98 -24.73
CA ASN A 7 -33.48 81.74 -25.72
C ASN A 7 -32.50 82.38 -26.71
N PHE A 8 -32.96 82.70 -27.92
CA PHE A 8 -32.15 83.40 -28.93
C PHE A 8 -31.65 84.79 -28.45
N THR A 9 -32.37 85.42 -27.51
CA THR A 9 -32.01 86.70 -26.88
C THR A 9 -31.05 86.55 -25.69
N GLY A 10 -30.56 85.33 -25.41
CA GLY A 10 -29.58 85.06 -24.36
C GLY A 10 -30.16 84.76 -22.96
N GLY A 11 -31.46 84.98 -22.72
CA GLY A 11 -32.16 84.63 -21.47
C GLY A 11 -32.63 83.18 -21.39
N TYR A 12 -33.31 82.81 -20.29
CA TYR A 12 -33.90 81.47 -20.07
C TYR A 12 -35.42 81.53 -20.04
N SER A 13 -36.08 80.54 -20.66
CA SER A 13 -37.54 80.36 -20.63
C SER A 13 -37.94 78.99 -20.11
N LYS A 14 -39.07 78.90 -19.40
CA LYS A 14 -39.66 77.63 -18.91
C LYS A 14 -39.91 76.65 -20.06
N GLU A 15 -39.68 75.37 -19.76
CA GLU A 15 -40.05 74.26 -20.64
C GLU A 15 -41.53 74.35 -21.05
N LYS A 16 -41.80 74.09 -22.33
CA LYS A 16 -43.13 74.08 -22.94
C LYS A 16 -43.20 72.97 -24.00
N ASP A 17 -44.41 72.49 -24.28
CA ASP A 17 -44.64 71.41 -25.24
C ASP A 17 -43.98 71.71 -26.60
N GLY A 18 -43.14 70.79 -27.06
CA GLY A 18 -42.39 70.89 -28.32
C GLY A 18 -40.97 71.45 -28.22
N LYS A 19 -40.50 71.84 -27.02
CA LYS A 19 -39.08 72.18 -26.77
C LYS A 19 -38.59 71.58 -25.45
N GLU A 20 -37.72 70.58 -25.55
CA GLU A 20 -37.09 69.96 -24.38
C GLU A 20 -36.22 70.95 -23.61
N ALA A 21 -36.31 70.91 -22.29
CA ALA A 21 -35.44 71.72 -21.44
C ALA A 21 -33.99 71.29 -21.56
N THR A 22 -33.10 72.27 -21.73
CA THR A 22 -31.64 72.05 -21.81
C THR A 22 -30.92 72.36 -20.49
N HIS A 23 -31.58 73.09 -19.58
CA HIS A 23 -31.00 73.55 -18.32
C HIS A 23 -32.00 73.41 -17.17
N VAL A 24 -31.47 73.48 -15.97
CA VAL A 24 -32.24 73.45 -14.72
C VAL A 24 -31.81 74.63 -13.86
N ILE A 25 -32.78 75.40 -13.35
CA ILE A 25 -32.57 76.48 -12.38
C ILE A 25 -33.09 76.02 -11.02
N LEU A 26 -32.24 76.12 -10.01
CA LEU A 26 -32.57 75.82 -8.62
C LEU A 26 -32.69 77.13 -7.83
N THR A 27 -33.58 77.12 -6.83
CA THR A 27 -33.49 78.16 -5.79
C THR A 27 -32.25 77.92 -4.93
N VAL A 28 -31.80 78.95 -4.21
CA VAL A 28 -30.64 78.85 -3.31
C VAL A 28 -30.86 77.74 -2.26
N ASP A 29 -32.06 77.62 -1.71
CA ASP A 29 -32.40 76.58 -0.73
C ASP A 29 -32.35 75.17 -1.33
N GLU A 30 -32.87 74.99 -2.55
CA GLU A 30 -32.83 73.70 -3.25
C GLU A 30 -31.40 73.28 -3.59
N TYR A 31 -30.56 74.23 -4.03
CA TYR A 31 -29.15 73.99 -4.29
C TYR A 31 -28.38 73.62 -3.01
N ASN A 32 -28.60 74.35 -1.92
CA ASN A 32 -27.97 74.06 -0.62
C ASN A 32 -28.40 72.70 -0.07
N LYS A 33 -29.68 72.32 -0.23
CA LYS A 33 -30.18 70.99 0.14
C LYS A 33 -29.50 69.90 -0.69
N LEU A 34 -29.37 70.08 -2.01
CA LEU A 34 -28.70 69.11 -2.88
C LEU A 34 -27.22 68.92 -2.50
N ILE A 35 -26.50 70.00 -2.16
CA ILE A 35 -25.12 69.91 -1.65
C ILE A 35 -25.07 69.11 -0.36
N LYS A 36 -26.00 69.37 0.57
CA LYS A 36 -26.06 68.65 1.85
C LYS A 36 -26.30 67.16 1.64
N ASP A 37 -27.31 66.81 0.85
CA ASP A 37 -27.67 65.41 0.55
C ASP A 37 -26.50 64.68 -0.13
N LEU A 38 -25.78 65.36 -1.04
CA LEU A 38 -24.60 64.80 -1.71
C LEU A 38 -23.45 64.55 -0.72
N LYS A 39 -23.22 65.48 0.22
CA LYS A 39 -22.22 65.34 1.27
C LYS A 39 -22.57 64.20 2.25
N ASP A 40 -23.85 64.09 2.61
CA ASP A 40 -24.35 63.02 3.49
C ASP A 40 -24.21 61.66 2.81
N ALA A 41 -24.60 61.53 1.53
CA ALA A 41 -24.44 60.30 0.75
C ALA A 41 -22.97 59.89 0.58
N GLN A 42 -22.06 60.85 0.35
CA GLN A 42 -20.61 60.58 0.33
C GLN A 42 -20.09 60.14 1.71
N GLY A 43 -20.58 60.75 2.78
CA GLY A 43 -20.27 60.36 4.15
C GLY A 43 -20.74 58.93 4.48
N ASP A 44 -21.95 58.58 4.07
CA ASP A 44 -22.52 57.24 4.22
C ASP A 44 -21.75 56.20 3.43
N LYS A 45 -21.40 56.49 2.17
CA LYS A 45 -20.55 55.62 1.35
C LYS A 45 -19.22 55.35 2.04
N ARG A 46 -18.52 56.39 2.51
CA ARG A 46 -17.23 56.24 3.21
C ARG A 46 -17.38 55.38 4.48
N ARG A 47 -18.42 55.62 5.28
CA ARG A 47 -18.69 54.82 6.50
C ARG A 47 -18.95 53.35 6.17
N ALA A 48 -19.69 53.08 5.08
CA ALA A 48 -19.96 51.72 4.63
C ALA A 48 -18.67 51.01 4.16
N GLU A 49 -17.81 51.70 3.40
CA GLU A 49 -16.51 51.19 2.94
C GLU A 49 -15.58 50.89 4.13
N GLU A 50 -15.45 51.82 5.09
CA GLU A 50 -14.65 51.62 6.30
C GLU A 50 -15.13 50.43 7.13
N LYS A 51 -16.45 50.26 7.27
CA LYS A 51 -17.05 49.12 7.96
C LYS A 51 -16.74 47.81 7.23
N ALA A 52 -16.95 47.75 5.92
CA ALA A 52 -16.67 46.56 5.12
C ALA A 52 -15.19 46.16 5.19
N GLU A 53 -14.26 47.12 5.10
CA GLU A 53 -12.84 46.84 5.26
C GLU A 53 -12.48 46.33 6.67
N LYS A 54 -13.10 46.90 7.71
CA LYS A 54 -12.90 46.44 9.08
C LYS A 54 -13.39 45.00 9.25
N ASP A 55 -14.56 44.68 8.71
CA ASP A 55 -15.13 43.34 8.77
C ASP A 55 -14.25 42.34 8.01
N ILE A 56 -13.80 42.68 6.79
CA ILE A 56 -12.85 41.85 6.01
C ILE A 56 -11.54 41.62 6.79
N ARG A 57 -10.99 42.65 7.42
CA ARG A 57 -9.78 42.52 8.26
C ARG A 57 -10.02 41.58 9.43
N SER A 58 -11.17 41.69 10.10
CA SER A 58 -11.55 40.83 11.22
C SER A 58 -11.66 39.37 10.79
N TYR A 59 -12.39 39.09 9.71
CA TYR A 59 -12.54 37.72 9.19
C TYR A 59 -11.21 37.11 8.75
N LYS A 60 -10.33 37.89 8.11
CA LYS A 60 -8.98 37.43 7.75
C LYS A 60 -8.14 37.10 8.99
N ALA A 61 -8.20 37.93 10.02
CA ALA A 61 -7.46 37.70 11.26
C ALA A 61 -7.97 36.44 11.99
N GLU A 62 -9.29 36.24 12.04
CA GLU A 62 -9.90 35.06 12.64
C GLU A 62 -9.56 33.77 11.87
N ALA A 63 -9.69 33.79 10.54
CA ALA A 63 -9.32 32.65 9.69
C ALA A 63 -7.84 32.29 9.85
N ASN A 64 -6.94 33.29 9.88
CA ASN A 64 -5.51 33.05 10.09
C ASN A 64 -5.22 32.45 11.48
N ASN A 65 -5.93 32.87 12.52
CA ASN A 65 -5.78 32.33 13.86
C ASN A 65 -6.21 30.85 13.91
N ILE A 66 -7.35 30.50 13.29
CA ILE A 66 -7.83 29.12 13.18
C ILE A 66 -6.79 28.27 12.44
N ILE A 67 -6.34 28.72 11.27
CA ILE A 67 -5.33 28.02 10.47
C ILE A 67 -4.03 27.82 11.27
N SER A 68 -3.57 28.82 12.02
CA SER A 68 -2.36 28.70 12.86
C SER A 68 -2.54 27.65 13.94
N LYS A 69 -3.66 27.66 14.66
CA LYS A 69 -3.97 26.69 15.72
C LYS A 69 -4.07 25.28 15.17
N GLU A 70 -4.72 25.08 14.03
CA GLU A 70 -4.80 23.78 13.37
C GLU A 70 -3.44 23.30 12.90
N ARG A 71 -2.61 24.19 12.33
CA ARG A 71 -1.23 23.84 11.94
C ARG A 71 -0.39 23.42 13.13
N GLU A 72 -0.46 24.14 14.24
CA GLU A 72 0.26 23.79 15.47
C GLU A 72 -0.22 22.45 16.05
N ALA A 73 -1.53 22.21 16.07
CA ALA A 73 -2.09 20.94 16.54
C ALA A 73 -1.67 19.77 15.64
N ASN A 74 -1.73 19.95 14.32
CA ASN A 74 -1.29 18.95 13.36
C ASN A 74 0.21 18.68 13.46
N GLN A 75 1.03 19.72 13.62
CA GLN A 75 2.48 19.58 13.77
C GLN A 75 2.83 18.76 15.03
N LYS A 76 2.19 19.05 16.17
CA LYS A 76 2.39 18.27 17.41
C LYS A 76 1.96 16.80 17.24
N SER A 77 0.85 16.57 16.52
CA SER A 77 0.37 15.22 16.22
C SER A 77 1.36 14.45 15.33
N LEU A 78 1.90 15.12 14.30
CA LEU A 78 2.91 14.54 13.41
C LEU A 78 4.19 14.18 14.18
N GLU A 79 4.70 15.08 15.01
CA GLU A 79 5.89 14.83 15.83
C GLU A 79 5.70 13.64 16.79
N ALA A 80 4.51 13.53 17.40
CA ALA A 80 4.17 12.40 18.25
C ALA A 80 4.12 11.08 17.48
N LEU A 81 3.51 11.07 16.28
CA LEU A 81 3.44 9.90 15.41
C LEU A 81 4.83 9.49 14.89
N GLU A 82 5.67 10.44 14.52
CA GLU A 82 7.05 10.17 14.07
C GLU A 82 7.88 9.55 15.19
N SER A 83 7.73 10.06 16.41
CA SER A 83 8.38 9.51 17.60
C SER A 83 7.93 8.07 17.89
N ASP A 84 6.61 7.80 17.86
CA ASP A 84 6.05 6.46 18.05
C ASP A 84 6.50 5.48 16.95
N LEU A 85 6.49 5.93 15.69
CA LEU A 85 6.97 5.13 14.55
C LEU A 85 8.44 4.76 14.71
N LYS A 86 9.29 5.72 15.11
CA LYS A 86 10.70 5.47 15.40
C LYS A 86 10.86 4.46 16.54
N GLY A 87 10.09 4.61 17.63
CA GLY A 87 10.09 3.66 18.75
C GLY A 87 9.70 2.25 18.33
N LYS A 88 8.61 2.10 17.57
CA LYS A 88 8.15 0.81 17.03
C LYS A 88 9.18 0.18 16.11
N ARG A 89 9.88 0.97 15.29
CA ARG A 89 10.91 0.44 14.39
C ARG A 89 12.09 -0.18 15.15
N VAL A 90 12.56 0.50 16.20
CA VAL A 90 13.62 -0.04 17.07
C VAL A 90 13.16 -1.34 17.75
N GLU A 91 11.92 -1.40 18.22
CA GLU A 91 11.41 -2.62 18.85
C GLU A 91 11.24 -3.77 17.84
N ILE A 92 10.79 -3.48 16.61
CA ILE A 92 10.74 -4.48 15.52
C ILE A 92 12.14 -5.04 15.24
N ASP A 93 13.15 -4.18 15.13
CA ASP A 93 14.53 -4.61 14.89
C ASP A 93 15.02 -5.51 16.03
N ARG A 94 14.78 -5.11 17.28
CA ARG A 94 15.11 -5.92 18.46
C ARG A 94 14.40 -7.28 18.46
N LEU A 95 13.11 -7.33 18.14
CA LEU A 95 12.34 -8.57 18.08
C LEU A 95 12.82 -9.48 16.94
N ASN A 96 13.20 -8.91 15.80
CA ASN A 96 13.81 -9.66 14.70
C ASN A 96 15.13 -10.31 15.11
N ASP A 97 15.99 -9.58 15.84
CA ASP A 97 17.25 -10.12 16.35
C ASP A 97 17.03 -11.27 17.36
N LEU A 98 16.07 -11.09 18.28
CA LEU A 98 15.69 -12.11 19.24
C LEU A 98 15.14 -13.37 18.54
N ASN A 99 14.26 -13.18 17.55
CA ASN A 99 13.70 -14.27 16.77
C ASN A 99 14.77 -15.01 15.97
N ALA A 100 15.70 -14.29 15.32
CA ALA A 100 16.81 -14.90 14.59
C ALA A 100 17.69 -15.77 15.52
N ASN A 101 17.95 -15.29 16.72
CA ASN A 101 18.70 -16.05 17.72
C ASN A 101 17.93 -17.29 18.19
N LEU A 102 16.63 -17.18 18.45
CA LEU A 102 15.78 -18.31 18.83
C LEU A 102 15.74 -19.38 17.73
N SER A 103 15.50 -18.99 16.48
CA SER A 103 15.49 -19.91 15.33
C SER A 103 16.83 -20.62 15.16
N ARG A 104 17.95 -19.91 15.33
CA ARG A 104 19.29 -20.52 15.36
C ARG A 104 19.41 -21.58 16.47
N ILE A 105 19.05 -21.24 17.71
CA ILE A 105 19.14 -22.15 18.85
C ILE A 105 18.26 -23.39 18.64
N MET A 106 17.04 -23.21 18.13
CA MET A 106 16.13 -24.32 17.81
C MET A 106 16.73 -25.26 16.77
N ARG A 107 17.29 -24.71 15.68
CA ARG A 107 17.99 -25.51 14.66
C ARG A 107 19.17 -26.27 15.24
N GLU A 108 20.04 -25.62 16.02
CA GLU A 108 21.20 -26.26 16.66
C GLU A 108 20.79 -27.39 17.62
N ARG A 109 19.70 -27.21 18.37
CA ARG A 109 19.13 -28.24 19.25
C ARG A 109 18.56 -29.41 18.45
N ALA A 110 17.78 -29.13 17.40
CA ALA A 110 17.25 -30.15 16.51
C ALA A 110 18.38 -30.95 15.83
N ASN A 111 19.45 -30.28 15.42
CA ASN A 111 20.64 -30.90 14.85
C ASN A 111 21.35 -31.80 15.87
N ALA A 112 21.59 -31.29 17.08
CA ALA A 112 22.22 -32.06 18.15
C ALA A 112 21.42 -33.31 18.52
N LYS A 113 20.09 -33.18 18.67
CA LYS A 113 19.18 -34.29 18.97
C LYS A 113 19.20 -35.38 17.90
N ARG A 114 19.44 -35.01 16.64
CA ARG A 114 19.53 -35.92 15.48
C ARG A 114 20.96 -36.37 15.17
N GLY A 115 21.96 -35.96 15.96
CA GLY A 115 23.36 -36.33 15.74
C GLY A 115 24.03 -35.68 14.54
N LEU A 116 23.45 -34.61 13.97
CA LEU A 116 24.00 -33.91 12.79
C LEU A 116 25.25 -33.11 13.20
N LYS A 117 26.37 -33.36 12.50
CA LYS A 117 27.67 -32.74 12.80
C LYS A 117 28.23 -32.00 11.58
N PRO A 118 28.84 -30.81 11.77
CA PRO A 118 28.85 -30.01 13.00
C PRO A 118 27.49 -29.32 13.26
N LYS A 119 26.97 -29.39 14.50
CA LYS A 119 25.59 -29.00 14.82
C LYS A 119 25.23 -27.54 14.48
N LYS A 120 26.22 -26.63 14.53
CA LYS A 120 26.05 -25.18 14.35
C LYS A 120 25.96 -24.79 12.88
N GLU A 121 26.77 -25.41 12.04
CA GLU A 121 26.88 -25.08 10.61
C GLU A 121 25.87 -25.88 9.78
N HIS A 122 25.43 -27.05 10.28
CA HIS A 122 24.45 -27.87 9.58
C HIS A 122 23.10 -27.14 9.41
N ASN A 123 22.57 -27.08 8.19
CA ASN A 123 21.30 -26.39 7.87
C ASN A 123 20.08 -27.04 8.54
N GLY A 124 20.19 -28.30 8.94
CA GLY A 124 19.19 -29.05 9.68
C GLY A 124 18.09 -29.68 8.84
N TYR A 125 18.17 -29.55 7.51
CA TYR A 125 17.29 -30.20 6.56
C TYR A 125 17.89 -31.55 6.12
N LEU A 126 17.06 -32.59 6.07
CA LEU A 126 17.45 -33.92 5.62
C LEU A 126 16.47 -34.41 4.57
N VAL A 127 16.98 -34.89 3.44
CA VAL A 127 16.16 -35.57 2.42
C VAL A 127 15.94 -36.99 2.91
N LEU A 128 14.68 -37.30 3.24
CA LEU A 128 14.31 -38.60 3.78
C LEU A 128 14.07 -39.64 2.69
N ASP A 129 13.49 -39.22 1.59
CA ASP A 129 13.10 -40.08 0.48
C ASP A 129 12.99 -39.27 -0.81
N SER A 130 13.34 -39.90 -1.93
CA SER A 130 13.18 -39.36 -3.27
C SER A 130 12.84 -40.51 -4.22
N GLN A 131 11.61 -40.52 -4.70
CA GLN A 131 11.10 -41.61 -5.54
C GLN A 131 10.48 -41.06 -6.82
N GLN A 132 10.57 -41.86 -7.89
CA GLN A 132 9.81 -41.59 -9.11
C GLN A 132 8.31 -41.57 -8.80
N TYR A 133 7.60 -40.65 -9.45
CA TYR A 133 6.18 -40.44 -9.23
C TYR A 133 5.50 -39.97 -10.51
N ASN A 134 4.22 -40.27 -10.68
CA ASN A 134 3.40 -39.71 -11.75
C ASN A 134 2.36 -38.79 -11.13
N TYR A 135 2.45 -37.50 -11.44
CA TYR A 135 1.46 -36.52 -11.04
C TYR A 135 0.27 -36.57 -11.98
N ASN A 136 -0.87 -37.04 -11.47
CA ASN A 136 -2.10 -37.18 -12.23
C ASN A 136 -3.05 -36.02 -11.94
N PHE A 137 -3.49 -35.33 -12.98
CA PHE A 137 -4.56 -34.32 -12.89
C PHE A 137 -5.45 -34.38 -14.14
N HIS A 138 -6.62 -33.77 -14.06
CA HIS A 138 -7.67 -33.91 -15.06
C HIS A 138 -7.86 -32.60 -15.80
N TYR A 139 -8.00 -32.66 -17.12
CA TYR A 139 -8.44 -31.53 -17.93
C TYR A 139 -9.76 -31.84 -18.65
N LEU A 140 -10.57 -30.80 -18.86
CA LEU A 140 -11.81 -30.89 -19.63
C LEU A 140 -11.54 -30.42 -21.06
N ILE A 141 -11.64 -31.33 -22.03
CA ILE A 141 -11.68 -30.99 -23.45
C ILE A 141 -13.04 -31.43 -23.98
N GLN A 142 -13.80 -30.50 -24.57
CA GLN A 142 -15.10 -30.79 -25.18
C GLN A 142 -16.05 -31.59 -24.25
N ARG A 143 -16.13 -31.20 -22.97
CA ARG A 143 -16.91 -31.87 -21.91
C ARG A 143 -16.49 -33.30 -21.55
N ARG A 144 -15.35 -33.78 -22.07
CA ARG A 144 -14.71 -35.03 -21.67
C ARG A 144 -13.55 -34.77 -20.72
N SER A 145 -13.54 -35.46 -19.59
CA SER A 145 -12.39 -35.48 -18.68
C SER A 145 -11.31 -36.37 -19.26
N ILE A 146 -10.09 -35.85 -19.36
CA ILE A 146 -8.92 -36.61 -19.78
C ILE A 146 -7.87 -36.51 -18.69
N ASN A 147 -7.31 -37.67 -18.34
CA ASN A 147 -6.25 -37.79 -17.36
C ASN A 147 -4.93 -37.40 -17.99
N TYR A 148 -4.19 -36.52 -17.33
CA TYR A 148 -2.82 -36.20 -17.66
C TYR A 148 -1.89 -36.69 -16.56
N ALA A 149 -0.95 -37.55 -16.95
CA ALA A 149 0.06 -38.11 -16.06
C ALA A 149 1.41 -37.49 -16.42
N LEU A 150 2.00 -36.78 -15.46
CA LEU A 150 3.32 -36.17 -15.63
C LEU A 150 4.37 -36.95 -14.84
N PRO A 151 5.42 -37.49 -15.49
CA PRO A 151 6.53 -38.09 -14.78
C PRO A 151 7.26 -37.02 -13.99
N CYS A 152 7.48 -37.28 -12.71
CA CYS A 152 8.10 -36.36 -11.78
C CYS A 152 8.73 -37.14 -10.62
N TRP A 153 9.21 -36.43 -9.61
CA TRP A 153 9.77 -37.02 -8.42
C TRP A 153 9.04 -36.50 -7.20
N LYS A 154 8.72 -37.42 -6.29
CA LYS A 154 8.15 -37.12 -4.99
C LYS A 154 9.27 -37.18 -3.96
N VAL A 155 9.50 -36.07 -3.28
CA VAL A 155 10.59 -35.92 -2.32
C VAL A 155 10.04 -35.56 -0.96
N LYS A 156 10.55 -36.23 0.08
CA LYS A 156 10.24 -35.88 1.47
C LYS A 156 11.49 -35.31 2.14
N ILE A 157 11.36 -34.12 2.71
CA ILE A 157 12.43 -33.42 3.42
C ILE A 157 11.99 -33.16 4.85
N GLN A 158 12.78 -33.58 5.83
CA GLN A 158 12.59 -33.21 7.21
C GLN A 158 13.22 -31.86 7.49
N THR A 159 12.50 -31.00 8.19
CA THR A 159 12.96 -29.66 8.60
C THR A 159 13.54 -29.69 10.02
N PRO A 160 14.29 -28.65 10.44
CA PRO A 160 14.70 -28.50 11.84
C PRO A 160 13.60 -27.92 12.75
N TYR A 161 12.38 -27.67 12.24
CA TYR A 161 11.31 -27.01 12.98
C TYR A 161 10.45 -28.02 13.75
N ASP A 162 10.13 -27.69 15.01
CA ASP A 162 9.35 -28.54 15.89
C ASP A 162 7.87 -28.61 15.48
N SER A 163 7.33 -29.84 15.38
CA SER A 163 5.95 -30.12 14.99
C SER A 163 4.89 -29.57 15.95
N SER A 164 5.26 -29.23 17.19
CA SER A 164 4.37 -28.61 18.19
C SER A 164 4.12 -27.12 17.91
N ILE A 165 4.98 -26.46 17.12
CA ILE A 165 4.79 -25.06 16.76
C ILE A 165 3.72 -24.97 15.66
N PRO A 166 2.72 -24.07 15.79
CA PRO A 166 1.70 -23.88 14.77
C PRO A 166 2.28 -23.58 13.39
N PHE A 167 1.76 -24.25 12.36
CA PHE A 167 2.27 -24.15 11.00
C PHE A 167 2.36 -22.69 10.49
N ASN A 168 1.32 -21.89 10.74
CA ASN A 168 1.28 -20.50 10.28
C ASN A 168 2.39 -19.63 10.87
N THR A 169 2.96 -20.00 12.02
CA THR A 169 4.07 -19.28 12.65
C THR A 169 5.39 -19.55 11.93
N ILE A 170 5.61 -20.77 11.43
CA ILE A 170 6.90 -21.22 10.88
C ILE A 170 6.92 -21.33 9.36
N LYS A 171 5.75 -21.28 8.70
CA LYS A 171 5.63 -21.50 7.27
C LYS A 171 6.59 -20.61 6.48
N THR A 172 6.57 -19.31 6.77
CA THR A 172 7.41 -18.33 6.06
C THR A 172 8.90 -18.57 6.32
N ASP A 173 9.27 -19.02 7.51
CA ASP A 173 10.67 -19.33 7.84
C ASP A 173 11.13 -20.60 7.13
N ILE A 174 10.31 -21.65 7.13
CA ILE A 174 10.56 -22.87 6.35
C ILE A 174 10.71 -22.55 4.86
N GLU A 175 9.84 -21.72 4.29
CA GLU A 175 9.89 -21.33 2.88
C GLU A 175 11.17 -20.57 2.54
N LYS A 176 11.57 -19.60 3.37
CA LYS A 176 12.82 -18.84 3.20
C LYS A 176 14.04 -19.74 3.30
N ASP A 177 14.10 -20.58 4.34
CA ASP A 177 15.20 -21.52 4.54
C ASP A 177 15.30 -22.52 3.39
N PHE A 178 14.16 -23.05 2.94
CA PHE A 178 14.12 -24.00 1.83
C PHE A 178 14.58 -23.36 0.52
N LEU A 179 14.19 -22.12 0.22
CA LEU A 179 14.67 -21.38 -0.96
C LEU A 179 16.19 -21.22 -0.95
N ASN A 180 16.82 -21.02 0.21
CA ASN A 180 18.28 -20.95 0.33
C ASN A 180 18.97 -22.29 -0.03
N LEU A 181 18.25 -23.41 -0.01
CA LEU A 181 18.77 -24.74 -0.37
C LEU A 181 18.59 -25.09 -1.84
N PHE A 182 17.90 -24.27 -2.64
CA PHE A 182 17.54 -24.61 -4.03
C PHE A 182 18.74 -25.00 -4.87
N LYS A 183 19.75 -24.12 -4.90
CA LYS A 183 20.97 -24.35 -5.67
C LYS A 183 21.68 -25.63 -5.25
N ALA A 184 21.74 -25.91 -3.95
CA ALA A 184 22.37 -27.11 -3.40
C ALA A 184 21.61 -28.39 -3.75
N LEU A 185 20.28 -28.30 -3.88
CA LEU A 185 19.40 -29.42 -4.25
C LEU A 185 19.25 -29.60 -5.78
N GLY A 186 19.89 -28.76 -6.58
CA GLY A 186 19.73 -28.75 -8.04
C GLY A 186 18.36 -28.26 -8.49
N LEU A 187 17.72 -27.37 -7.73
CA LEU A 187 16.44 -26.73 -8.06
C LEU A 187 16.67 -25.32 -8.60
N ASN A 188 15.90 -24.95 -9.61
CA ASN A 188 16.04 -23.68 -10.32
C ASN A 188 14.83 -22.75 -10.12
N ARG A 189 13.62 -23.31 -10.01
CA ARG A 189 12.38 -22.52 -9.89
C ARG A 189 11.37 -23.13 -8.92
N TYR A 190 10.56 -22.25 -8.34
CA TYR A 190 9.41 -22.58 -7.52
C TYR A 190 8.15 -22.06 -8.20
N PHE A 191 7.21 -22.96 -8.47
CA PHE A 191 5.87 -22.62 -8.93
C PHE A 191 4.87 -22.78 -7.78
N GLN A 192 3.89 -21.87 -7.74
CA GLN A 192 2.81 -21.94 -6.78
C GLN A 192 1.99 -23.22 -6.98
N ASN A 193 1.56 -23.84 -5.89
CA ASN A 193 0.61 -24.94 -5.91
C ASN A 193 -0.63 -24.57 -6.75
N GLY A 194 -1.08 -25.48 -7.62
CA GLY A 194 -2.25 -25.25 -8.47
C GLY A 194 -1.92 -24.60 -9.82
N LEU A 195 -0.66 -24.21 -10.07
CA LEU A 195 -0.29 -23.55 -11.33
C LEU A 195 -0.56 -24.46 -12.51
N LEU A 196 -0.16 -25.73 -12.47
CA LEU A 196 -0.25 -26.63 -13.63
C LEU A 196 -1.70 -26.86 -14.05
N GLU A 197 -2.60 -26.99 -13.10
CA GLU A 197 -4.04 -27.20 -13.28
C GLU A 197 -4.72 -26.00 -13.96
N SER A 198 -4.10 -24.82 -13.89
CA SER A 198 -4.56 -23.59 -14.54
C SER A 198 -4.00 -23.39 -15.96
N LYS A 199 -3.12 -24.27 -16.45
CA LYS A 199 -2.40 -24.10 -17.72
C LYS A 199 -2.88 -25.08 -18.78
N SER A 200 -2.68 -24.70 -20.04
CA SER A 200 -2.98 -25.56 -21.18
C SER A 200 -1.99 -26.72 -21.26
N LYS A 201 -2.42 -27.82 -21.86
CA LYS A 201 -1.55 -28.99 -22.11
C LYS A 201 -0.25 -28.58 -22.84
N ASP A 202 -0.36 -27.81 -23.91
CA ASP A 202 0.80 -27.36 -24.69
C ASP A 202 1.83 -26.57 -23.87
N PHE A 203 1.38 -25.77 -22.89
CA PHE A 203 2.27 -25.07 -21.99
C PHE A 203 3.03 -26.04 -21.07
N ILE A 204 2.31 -27.02 -20.52
CA ILE A 204 2.85 -28.02 -19.60
C ILE A 204 3.85 -28.91 -20.33
N ASP A 205 3.55 -29.32 -21.56
CA ASP A 205 4.43 -30.16 -22.39
C ASP A 205 5.74 -29.44 -22.71
N LYS A 206 5.67 -28.14 -23.02
CA LYS A 206 6.87 -27.30 -23.17
C LYS A 206 7.66 -27.23 -21.88
N LEU A 207 6.99 -26.95 -20.76
CA LEU A 207 7.62 -26.85 -19.44
C LEU A 207 8.32 -28.15 -19.02
N TRP A 208 7.77 -29.32 -19.36
CA TRP A 208 8.35 -30.62 -19.02
C TRP A 208 9.58 -31.00 -19.86
N ASN A 209 9.77 -30.34 -21.01
CA ASN A 209 10.93 -30.51 -21.88
C ASN A 209 12.08 -29.53 -21.57
N GLU A 210 11.91 -28.64 -20.60
CA GLU A 210 12.97 -27.75 -20.13
C GLU A 210 14.13 -28.51 -19.48
N ASP A 211 15.31 -27.90 -19.48
CA ASP A 211 16.55 -28.46 -18.96
C ASP A 211 16.76 -28.23 -17.45
N PHE A 212 15.93 -27.38 -16.84
CA PHE A 212 16.02 -27.04 -15.42
C PHE A 212 15.02 -27.82 -14.56
N ASN A 213 15.36 -27.99 -13.28
CA ASN A 213 14.47 -28.63 -12.31
C ASN A 213 13.67 -27.59 -11.53
N PHE A 214 12.42 -27.91 -11.20
CA PHE A 214 11.54 -26.99 -10.50
C PHE A 214 10.59 -27.72 -9.57
N VAL A 215 10.22 -27.03 -8.50
CA VAL A 215 9.15 -27.43 -7.60
C VAL A 215 7.84 -26.91 -8.15
N PHE A 216 6.83 -27.76 -8.27
CA PHE A 216 5.49 -27.33 -8.71
C PHE A 216 4.38 -27.65 -7.71
N ARG A 217 4.69 -28.42 -6.67
CA ARG A 217 3.78 -28.66 -5.57
C ARG A 217 4.56 -28.85 -4.27
N VAL A 218 4.10 -28.20 -3.22
CA VAL A 218 4.63 -28.34 -1.85
C VAL A 218 3.49 -28.58 -0.88
N THR A 219 3.65 -29.58 -0.02
CA THR A 219 2.77 -29.83 1.12
C THR A 219 3.61 -29.96 2.38
N TYR A 220 2.98 -29.66 3.52
CA TYR A 220 3.62 -29.70 4.82
C TYR A 220 2.92 -30.72 5.71
N LYS A 221 3.70 -31.46 6.48
CA LYS A 221 3.20 -32.50 7.37
C LYS A 221 3.87 -32.40 8.74
N SER A 222 3.06 -32.43 9.80
CA SER A 222 3.58 -32.64 11.15
C SER A 222 3.91 -34.12 11.33
N ASN A 223 5.18 -34.43 11.58
CA ASN A 223 5.59 -35.79 11.92
C ASN A 223 5.79 -35.92 13.43
N TYR A 224 4.74 -36.36 14.14
CA TYR A 224 4.79 -36.54 15.59
C TYR A 224 5.73 -37.66 16.06
N LYS A 225 6.12 -38.59 15.18
CA LYS A 225 7.10 -39.62 15.52
C LYS A 225 8.50 -39.02 15.68
N THR A 226 8.87 -38.10 14.79
CA THR A 226 10.16 -37.41 14.84
C THR A 226 10.09 -36.12 15.68
N GLY A 227 8.87 -35.60 15.88
CA GLY A 227 8.61 -34.31 16.52
C GLY A 227 8.91 -33.12 15.63
N LEU A 228 9.07 -33.32 14.31
CA LEU A 228 9.50 -32.28 13.37
C LEU A 228 8.51 -32.10 12.21
N TRP A 229 8.50 -30.91 11.64
CA TRP A 229 7.80 -30.65 10.38
C TRP A 229 8.55 -31.27 9.20
N GLU A 230 7.79 -31.78 8.23
CA GLU A 230 8.27 -32.33 6.98
C GLU A 230 7.66 -31.57 5.81
N ILE A 231 8.45 -31.40 4.76
CA ILE A 231 8.05 -30.88 3.46
C ILE A 231 7.95 -32.07 2.50
N GLU A 232 6.85 -32.15 1.78
CA GLU A 232 6.70 -33.06 0.66
C GLU A 232 6.62 -32.24 -0.63
N LEU A 233 7.52 -32.54 -1.55
CA LEU A 233 7.71 -31.82 -2.81
C LEU A 233 7.35 -32.72 -3.97
N LEU A 234 6.72 -32.14 -4.99
CA LEU A 234 6.77 -32.68 -6.34
C LEU A 234 7.67 -31.79 -7.19
N VAL A 235 8.68 -32.43 -7.79
CA VAL A 235 9.71 -31.79 -8.61
C VAL A 235 9.81 -32.48 -9.96
N ARG A 236 10.18 -31.75 -11.01
CA ARG A 236 10.22 -32.31 -12.38
C ARG A 236 11.23 -33.45 -12.53
N ALA A 237 12.43 -33.31 -11.97
CA ALA A 237 13.50 -34.29 -12.03
C ALA A 237 14.06 -34.63 -10.64
N SER A 238 14.88 -35.68 -10.53
CA SER A 238 15.54 -36.06 -9.27
C SER A 238 16.36 -34.91 -8.71
N LEU A 239 16.41 -34.81 -7.37
CA LEU A 239 17.27 -33.82 -6.72
C LEU A 239 18.74 -34.24 -6.75
N THR A 240 19.62 -33.24 -6.75
CA THR A 240 21.02 -33.45 -6.39
C THR A 240 21.14 -33.31 -4.88
N VAL A 241 21.16 -34.41 -4.14
CA VAL A 241 21.17 -34.34 -2.65
C VAL A 241 22.61 -34.27 -2.14
N PRO A 242 23.03 -33.19 -1.47
CA PRO A 242 24.34 -33.10 -0.82
C PRO A 242 24.51 -34.17 0.26
N GLU A 243 25.74 -34.66 0.47
CA GLU A 243 26.03 -35.75 1.41
C GLU A 243 25.57 -35.44 2.85
N ASN A 244 25.80 -34.22 3.32
CA ASN A 244 25.35 -33.78 4.64
C ASN A 244 23.82 -33.77 4.81
N MET A 245 23.05 -33.76 3.72
CA MET A 245 21.59 -33.77 3.75
C MET A 245 20.99 -35.18 3.56
N ARG A 246 21.82 -36.21 3.40
CA ARG A 246 21.34 -37.60 3.28
C ARG A 246 21.17 -38.21 4.68
N ILE A 247 20.16 -39.07 4.84
CA ILE A 247 20.10 -39.93 6.04
C ILE A 247 21.28 -40.90 5.95
N VAL A 248 22.04 -41.03 7.04
CA VAL A 248 23.05 -42.08 7.25
C VAL A 248 22.39 -43.26 7.97
#